data_AF-A0A4Y7REG7-F1
#
_entry.id   AF-A0A4Y7REG7-F1
#
_cell.length_a   1.000
_cell.length_b   1.000
_cell.length_c   1.000
_cell.angle_alpha   90.00
_cell.angle_beta   90.00
_cell.angle_gamma   90.00
#
_symmetry.space_group_name_H-M   'P 1'
#
loop_
_entity.id
_entity.type
_entity.pdbx_description
1 polymer ?
#
loop_
_entity_poly.entity_id
_entity_poly.type
_entity_poly.pdbx_seq_one_letter_code
_entity_poly.pdbx_strand_id
1 'polypeptide(L)'
;MKHVGYIYILNKLYIVFLIWLTREVLGPLLPASVDRIHQHVILDSLIHWDAGWFLRIAGQGYDFDSAPFFPLFPLMIRLLTFLTQDGAAAGFLISNTALFIACYYLYTLVKEDYSAEVAASTVFIMLFFPTAIFFSSIYSEAPFLAFALAAFHYGRRGKWVPAALLGACAALTRNIGVVLFFAFLYMQYEQEGYRLNIKKALPLALIPGALLIFMMVLWQSTGDPLAFAHSLNTEYWGYRHFAYPGAGQLLNLTLFLYENQYYALFESGMALLFLFLVIRSFQYIKDRSLLIFLVLGFLIPFSSVVDNVPLGMPRYIIILFPGYITLALLLRKNQIYQSYVIITTVVFSVVCAMFVAGRWIS
;
A
#
# COMPACT_ATOMS: atom_id res chain seq x y z
N MET A 1 -0.94 -19.89 11.38
CA MET A 1 0.42 -20.04 10.81
C MET A 1 0.45 -20.87 9.54
N LYS A 2 0.22 -22.20 9.57
CA LYS A 2 0.24 -23.03 8.34
C LYS A 2 -0.62 -22.47 7.20
N HIS A 3 -1.86 -22.07 7.50
CA HIS A 3 -2.77 -21.43 6.53
C HIS A 3 -2.22 -20.15 5.88
N VAL A 4 -1.54 -19.29 6.65
CA VAL A 4 -0.97 -18.04 6.11
C VAL A 4 0.16 -18.34 5.13
N GLY A 5 1.05 -19.29 5.49
CA GLY A 5 2.11 -19.75 4.60
C GLY A 5 1.58 -20.32 3.29
N TYR A 6 0.54 -21.16 3.34
CA TYR A 6 -0.06 -21.72 2.14
C TYR A 6 -0.70 -20.67 1.23
N ILE A 7 -1.48 -19.73 1.78
CA ILE A 7 -2.10 -18.66 0.98
C ILE A 7 -1.02 -17.77 0.34
N TYR A 8 0.02 -17.43 1.10
CA TYR A 8 1.14 -16.64 0.58
C TYR A 8 1.87 -17.37 -0.55
N ILE A 9 2.27 -18.63 -0.35
CA ILE A 9 2.97 -19.42 -1.38
C ILE A 9 2.08 -19.59 -2.61
N LEU A 10 0.79 -19.88 -2.44
CA LEU A 10 -0.17 -19.96 -3.53
C LEU A 10 -0.21 -18.67 -4.34
N ASN A 11 -0.28 -17.51 -3.68
CA ASN A 11 -0.26 -16.22 -4.36
C ASN A 11 1.02 -16.01 -5.17
N LYS A 12 2.19 -16.35 -4.60
CA LYS A 12 3.48 -16.20 -5.31
C LYS A 12 3.59 -17.11 -6.54
N LEU A 13 3.23 -18.38 -6.38
CA LEU A 13 3.19 -19.33 -7.51
C LEU A 13 2.19 -18.88 -8.57
N TYR A 14 1.05 -18.32 -8.16
CA TYR A 14 0.06 -17.81 -9.09
C TYR A 14 0.55 -16.60 -9.88
N ILE A 15 1.23 -15.65 -9.23
CA ILE A 15 1.85 -14.51 -9.93
C ILE A 15 2.91 -14.99 -10.93
N VAL A 16 3.77 -15.94 -10.55
CA VAL A 16 4.76 -16.51 -11.48
C VAL A 16 4.08 -17.18 -12.67
N PHE A 17 2.99 -17.93 -12.43
CA PHE A 17 2.18 -18.52 -13.50
C PHE A 17 1.56 -17.44 -14.41
N LEU A 18 1.02 -16.36 -13.85
CA LEU A 18 0.45 -15.25 -14.63
C LEU A 18 1.52 -14.54 -15.46
N ILE A 19 2.73 -14.35 -14.92
CA ILE A 19 3.85 -13.80 -15.69
C ILE A 19 4.17 -14.69 -16.89
N TRP A 20 4.32 -16.00 -16.68
CA TRP A 20 4.54 -16.95 -17.76
C TRP A 20 3.40 -16.92 -18.79
N LEU A 21 2.15 -16.97 -18.33
CA LEU A 21 0.96 -16.94 -19.19
C LEU A 21 0.94 -15.66 -20.04
N THR A 22 1.18 -14.50 -19.44
CA THR A 22 1.18 -13.22 -20.15
C THR A 22 2.32 -13.12 -21.15
N ARG A 23 3.54 -13.49 -20.76
CA ARG A 23 4.75 -13.34 -21.59
C ARG A 23 4.82 -14.34 -22.73
N GLU A 24 4.51 -15.60 -22.46
CA GLU A 24 4.72 -16.70 -23.41
C GLU A 24 3.47 -17.06 -24.22
N VAL A 25 2.29 -16.98 -23.61
CA VAL A 25 1.03 -17.41 -24.26
C VAL A 25 0.27 -16.22 -24.83
N LEU A 26 0.13 -15.15 -24.05
CA LEU A 26 -0.63 -13.97 -24.47
C LEU A 26 0.21 -12.93 -25.23
N GLY A 27 1.53 -13.09 -25.32
CA GLY A 27 2.43 -12.15 -25.99
C GLY A 27 1.98 -11.69 -27.39
N PRO A 28 1.46 -12.56 -28.26
CA PRO A 28 0.93 -12.14 -29.57
C PRO A 28 -0.31 -11.23 -29.51
N LEU A 29 -1.13 -11.36 -28.46
CA LEU A 29 -2.38 -10.60 -28.26
C LEU A 29 -2.16 -9.37 -27.38
N LEU A 30 -1.24 -9.47 -26.42
CA LEU A 30 -0.91 -8.45 -25.43
C LEU A 30 0.62 -8.33 -25.35
N PRO A 31 1.25 -7.70 -26.37
CA PRO A 31 2.70 -7.56 -26.39
C PRO A 31 3.16 -6.72 -25.21
N ALA A 32 4.18 -7.22 -24.51
CA ALA A 32 4.71 -6.59 -23.31
C ALA A 32 5.60 -5.39 -23.67
N SER A 33 5.28 -4.23 -23.10
CA SER A 33 6.15 -3.05 -23.10
C SER A 33 6.94 -3.02 -21.80
N VAL A 34 8.14 -3.58 -21.82
CA VAL A 34 9.06 -3.58 -20.69
C VAL A 34 10.28 -2.73 -20.97
N ASP A 35 10.76 -2.05 -19.93
CA ASP A 35 11.93 -1.16 -20.01
C ASP A 35 13.26 -1.95 -20.09
N ARG A 36 13.22 -3.29 -19.93
CA ARG A 36 14.39 -4.19 -19.95
C ARG A 36 15.45 -3.78 -18.93
N ILE A 37 15.00 -3.38 -17.74
CA ILE A 37 15.84 -2.95 -16.63
C ILE A 37 16.61 -4.15 -16.05
N HIS A 38 16.05 -5.37 -16.18
CA HIS A 38 16.66 -6.58 -15.65
C HIS A 38 16.71 -7.71 -16.68
N GLN A 39 17.77 -8.53 -16.67
CA GLN A 39 17.94 -9.64 -17.64
C GLN A 39 16.93 -10.78 -17.42
N HIS A 40 16.60 -11.09 -16.16
CA HIS A 40 15.57 -12.08 -15.82
C HIS A 40 14.15 -11.57 -16.13
N VAL A 41 13.48 -12.25 -17.06
CA VAL A 41 12.12 -11.93 -17.55
C VAL A 41 11.11 -11.77 -16.42
N ILE A 42 11.17 -12.61 -15.38
CA ILE A 42 10.23 -12.54 -14.24
C ILE A 42 10.38 -11.23 -13.48
N LEU A 43 11.63 -10.84 -13.18
CA LEU A 43 11.91 -9.62 -12.43
C LEU A 43 11.59 -8.39 -13.28
N ASP A 44 12.00 -8.39 -14.54
CA ASP A 44 11.75 -7.31 -15.49
C ASP A 44 10.25 -7.04 -15.68
N SER A 45 9.45 -8.11 -15.78
CA SER A 45 7.98 -8.03 -15.88
C SER A 45 7.29 -7.43 -14.65
N LEU A 46 8.04 -7.24 -13.55
CA LEU A 46 7.52 -6.68 -12.32
C LEU A 46 8.14 -5.32 -11.98
N ILE A 47 8.99 -4.75 -12.84
CA ILE A 47 9.60 -3.44 -12.64
C ILE A 47 8.92 -2.45 -13.59
N HIS A 48 7.93 -1.74 -13.06
CA HIS A 48 7.21 -0.69 -13.78
C HIS A 48 7.05 0.57 -12.91
N TRP A 49 7.05 1.74 -13.54
CA TRP A 49 6.74 3.06 -12.95
C TRP A 49 7.49 3.35 -11.64
N ASP A 50 6.80 3.37 -10.49
CA ASP A 50 7.36 3.63 -9.16
C ASP A 50 8.54 2.72 -8.80
N ALA A 51 8.57 1.48 -9.29
CA ALA A 51 9.72 0.59 -9.09
C ALA A 51 11.02 1.23 -9.60
N GLY A 52 10.94 1.92 -10.76
CA GLY A 52 12.06 2.66 -11.33
C GLY A 52 12.54 3.78 -10.40
N TRP A 53 11.62 4.54 -9.79
CA TRP A 53 11.98 5.60 -8.84
C TRP A 53 12.65 5.06 -7.58
N PHE A 54 12.11 4.00 -6.98
CA PHE A 54 12.71 3.40 -5.79
C PHE A 54 14.12 2.86 -6.06
N LEU A 55 14.33 2.21 -7.21
CA LEU A 55 15.66 1.74 -7.64
C LEU A 55 16.60 2.90 -7.95
N ARG A 56 16.11 3.95 -8.62
CA ARG A 56 16.89 5.15 -8.95
C ARG A 56 17.36 5.86 -7.69
N ILE A 57 16.48 6.05 -6.70
CA ILE A 57 16.86 6.68 -5.42
C ILE A 57 17.87 5.80 -4.67
N ALA A 58 17.66 4.48 -4.66
CA ALA A 58 18.60 3.55 -4.03
C ALA A 58 19.99 3.60 -4.69
N GLY A 59 20.08 3.77 -6.01
CA GLY A 59 21.34 3.89 -6.74
C GLY A 59 21.96 5.29 -6.65
N GLN A 60 21.21 6.30 -7.06
CA GLN A 60 21.69 7.63 -7.42
C GLN A 60 21.34 8.71 -6.38
N GLY A 61 20.44 8.43 -5.43
CA GLY A 61 19.96 9.41 -4.46
C GLY A 61 18.79 10.25 -4.97
N TYR A 62 18.53 11.36 -4.29
CA TYR A 62 17.37 12.22 -4.54
C TYR A 62 17.69 13.37 -5.49
N ASP A 63 16.66 13.75 -6.23
CA ASP A 63 16.49 15.03 -6.94
C ASP A 63 15.06 15.53 -6.71
N PHE A 64 14.69 16.62 -7.38
CA PHE A 64 13.38 17.25 -7.19
C PHE A 64 12.22 16.33 -7.60
N ASP A 65 12.34 15.62 -8.73
CA ASP A 65 11.26 14.78 -9.25
C ASP A 65 11.10 13.47 -8.47
N SER A 66 12.16 12.94 -7.83
CA SER A 66 12.06 11.80 -6.91
C SER A 66 11.56 12.15 -5.52
N ALA A 67 11.46 13.43 -5.17
CA ALA A 67 11.09 13.84 -3.83
C ALA A 67 9.76 13.27 -3.27
N PRO A 68 8.74 12.88 -4.07
CA PRO A 68 7.53 12.27 -3.54
C PRO A 68 7.73 10.87 -2.93
N PHE A 69 8.86 10.22 -3.22
CA PHE A 69 9.15 8.86 -2.79
C PHE A 69 9.88 8.85 -1.44
N PHE A 70 9.22 8.29 -0.43
CA PHE A 70 9.70 8.31 0.96
C PHE A 70 10.94 7.41 1.18
N PRO A 71 11.83 7.75 2.13
CA PRO A 71 13.23 7.35 2.06
C PRO A 71 13.55 5.96 2.60
N LEU A 72 12.70 5.37 3.44
CA LEU A 72 13.06 4.11 4.09
C LEU A 72 13.15 2.96 3.09
N PHE A 73 12.23 2.87 2.12
CA PHE A 73 12.25 1.77 1.16
C PHE A 73 13.47 1.82 0.21
N PRO A 74 13.80 2.94 -0.45
CA PRO A 74 15.08 3.09 -1.17
C PRO A 74 16.31 2.81 -0.30
N LEU A 75 16.32 3.27 0.95
CA LEU A 75 17.43 3.03 1.87
C LEU A 75 17.59 1.53 2.15
N MET A 76 16.50 0.81 2.42
CA MET A 76 16.53 -0.64 2.61
C MET A 76 17.06 -1.34 1.36
N ILE A 77 16.63 -0.94 0.16
CA ILE A 77 17.13 -1.47 -1.11
C ILE A 77 18.63 -1.24 -1.23
N ARG A 78 19.10 -0.01 -1.04
CA ARG A 78 20.53 0.35 -1.09
C ARG A 78 21.35 -0.48 -0.11
N LEU A 79 20.90 -0.62 1.15
CA LEU A 79 21.61 -1.39 2.17
C LEU A 79 21.69 -2.88 1.81
N LEU A 80 20.61 -3.46 1.29
CA LEU A 80 20.59 -4.87 0.92
C LEU A 80 21.33 -5.15 -0.40
N THR A 81 21.44 -4.14 -1.27
CA THR A 81 22.23 -4.23 -2.52
C THR A 81 23.71 -4.52 -2.22
N PHE A 82 24.25 -4.05 -1.09
CA PHE A 82 25.61 -4.43 -0.68
C PHE A 82 25.80 -5.95 -0.53
N LEU A 83 24.74 -6.70 -0.23
CA LEU A 83 24.77 -8.16 -0.10
C LEU A 83 24.36 -8.86 -1.39
N THR A 84 23.33 -8.39 -2.08
CA THR A 84 22.81 -9.03 -3.29
C THR A 84 23.60 -8.69 -4.55
N GLN A 85 24.33 -7.57 -4.55
CA GLN A 85 24.96 -6.96 -5.73
C GLN A 85 23.97 -6.60 -6.85
N ASP A 86 22.67 -6.61 -6.53
CA ASP A 86 21.56 -6.36 -7.45
C ASP A 86 20.42 -5.66 -6.71
N GLY A 87 20.14 -4.42 -7.09
CA GLY A 87 19.10 -3.57 -6.50
C GLY A 87 17.69 -4.08 -6.77
N ALA A 88 17.45 -4.70 -7.93
CA ALA A 88 16.15 -5.28 -8.25
C ALA A 88 15.89 -6.50 -7.36
N ALA A 89 16.85 -7.43 -7.26
CA ALA A 89 16.76 -8.57 -6.37
C ALA A 89 16.58 -8.15 -4.90
N ALA A 90 17.29 -7.12 -4.44
CA ALA A 90 17.12 -6.55 -3.11
C ALA A 90 15.69 -6.01 -2.90
N GLY A 91 15.17 -5.24 -3.85
CA GLY A 91 13.80 -4.72 -3.82
C GLY A 91 12.75 -5.82 -3.73
N PHE A 92 12.85 -6.85 -4.57
CA PHE A 92 11.93 -7.99 -4.52
C PHE A 92 12.03 -8.77 -3.21
N LEU A 93 13.24 -8.99 -2.69
CA LEU A 93 13.42 -9.70 -1.42
C LEU A 93 12.80 -8.92 -0.26
N ILE A 94 12.98 -7.60 -0.23
CA ILE A 94 12.38 -6.72 0.79
C ILE A 94 10.86 -6.74 0.67
N SER A 95 10.29 -6.45 -0.51
CA SER A 95 8.83 -6.39 -0.71
C SER A 95 8.16 -7.71 -0.32
N ASN A 96 8.69 -8.84 -0.77
CA ASN A 96 8.07 -10.13 -0.54
C ASN A 96 8.25 -10.62 0.90
N THR A 97 9.39 -10.35 1.54
CA THR A 97 9.59 -10.63 2.97
C THR A 97 8.68 -9.76 3.84
N ALA A 98 8.59 -8.47 3.53
CA ALA A 98 7.69 -7.56 4.20
C ALA A 98 6.22 -7.98 4.04
N LEU A 99 5.80 -8.39 2.84
CA LEU A 99 4.44 -8.89 2.62
C LEU A 99 4.15 -10.13 3.46
N PHE A 100 5.10 -11.06 3.59
CA PHE A 100 4.92 -12.23 4.47
C PHE A 100 4.75 -11.83 5.94
N ILE A 101 5.57 -10.88 6.42
CA ILE A 101 5.45 -10.29 7.76
C ILE A 101 4.09 -9.59 7.94
N ALA A 102 3.63 -8.86 6.93
CA ALA A 102 2.32 -8.21 6.94
C ALA A 102 1.19 -9.24 7.04
N CYS A 103 1.23 -10.32 6.26
CA CYS A 103 0.26 -11.41 6.34
C CYS A 103 0.25 -12.07 7.73
N TYR A 104 1.42 -12.25 8.35
CA TYR A 104 1.53 -12.79 9.70
C TYR A 104 0.84 -11.90 10.74
N TYR A 105 1.18 -10.61 10.77
CA TYR A 105 0.59 -9.68 11.74
C TYR A 105 -0.89 -9.42 11.48
N LEU A 106 -1.32 -9.34 10.20
CA LEU A 106 -2.73 -9.23 9.84
C LEU A 106 -3.53 -10.42 10.37
N TYR A 107 -3.07 -11.64 10.10
CA TYR A 107 -3.73 -12.85 10.60
C TYR A 107 -3.82 -12.85 12.12
N THR A 108 -2.73 -12.44 12.79
CA THR A 108 -2.64 -12.43 14.26
C THR A 108 -3.63 -11.43 14.86
N LEU A 109 -3.62 -10.18 14.37
CA LEU A 109 -4.52 -9.13 14.83
C LEU A 109 -5.99 -9.48 14.60
N VAL A 110 -6.34 -10.00 13.42
CA VAL A 110 -7.74 -10.36 13.12
C VAL A 110 -8.20 -11.56 13.94
N LYS A 111 -7.31 -12.53 14.19
CA LYS A 111 -7.64 -13.69 15.03
C LYS A 111 -7.82 -13.32 16.50
N GLU A 112 -7.22 -12.25 16.99
CA GLU A 112 -7.43 -11.75 18.35
C GLU A 112 -8.87 -11.25 18.55
N ASP A 113 -9.46 -10.61 17.54
CA ASP A 113 -10.80 -9.98 17.63
C ASP A 113 -11.93 -10.84 17.06
N TYR A 114 -11.61 -11.76 16.15
CA TYR A 114 -12.57 -12.55 15.37
C TYR A 114 -12.14 -14.04 15.29
N SER A 115 -12.67 -14.80 14.33
CA SER A 115 -12.32 -16.21 14.15
C SER A 115 -11.06 -16.39 13.29
N ALA A 116 -10.40 -17.56 13.44
CA ALA A 116 -9.29 -17.95 12.57
C ALA A 116 -9.67 -18.02 11.09
N GLU A 117 -10.94 -18.30 10.79
CA GLU A 117 -11.51 -18.33 9.44
C GLU A 117 -11.63 -16.93 8.85
N VAL A 118 -12.12 -15.95 9.63
CA VAL A 118 -12.14 -14.54 9.21
C VAL A 118 -10.72 -14.03 8.98
N ALA A 119 -9.78 -14.36 9.88
CA ALA A 119 -8.38 -13.99 9.72
C ALA A 119 -7.74 -14.55 8.44
N ALA A 120 -7.99 -15.82 8.12
CA ALA A 120 -7.52 -16.43 6.87
C ALA A 120 -8.17 -15.78 5.64
N SER A 121 -9.48 -15.49 5.71
CA SER A 121 -10.20 -14.77 4.65
C SER A 121 -9.65 -13.38 4.42
N THR A 122 -9.38 -12.61 5.47
CA THR A 122 -8.80 -11.26 5.35
C THR A 122 -7.45 -11.29 4.66
N VAL A 123 -6.58 -12.24 5.02
CA VAL A 123 -5.28 -12.41 4.36
C VAL A 123 -5.44 -12.80 2.89
N PHE A 124 -6.34 -13.73 2.58
CA PHE A 124 -6.63 -14.10 1.19
C PHE A 124 -7.12 -12.90 0.37
N ILE A 125 -8.10 -12.16 0.91
CA ILE A 125 -8.68 -10.97 0.27
C ILE A 125 -7.60 -9.94 -0.01
N MET A 126 -6.67 -9.69 0.93
CA MET A 126 -5.56 -8.75 0.72
C MET A 126 -4.61 -9.22 -0.39
N LEU A 127 -4.25 -10.51 -0.42
CA LEU A 127 -3.29 -11.07 -1.40
C LEU A 127 -3.87 -11.23 -2.80
N PHE A 128 -5.18 -11.42 -2.92
CA PHE A 128 -5.90 -11.56 -4.20
C PHE A 128 -6.82 -10.36 -4.48
N PHE A 129 -6.59 -9.24 -3.80
CA PHE A 129 -7.26 -7.98 -4.11
C PHE A 129 -6.91 -7.58 -5.55
N PRO A 130 -7.81 -6.93 -6.31
CA PRO A 130 -7.58 -6.63 -7.73
C PRO A 130 -6.20 -6.05 -8.05
N THR A 131 -5.67 -5.16 -7.20
CA THR A 131 -4.38 -4.49 -7.37
C THR A 131 -3.28 -5.01 -6.43
N ALA A 132 -3.41 -6.21 -5.87
CA ALA A 132 -2.44 -6.79 -4.93
C ALA A 132 -1.05 -7.06 -5.56
N ILE A 133 -0.90 -6.92 -6.89
CA ILE A 133 0.36 -7.09 -7.59
C ILE A 133 1.43 -6.08 -7.11
N PHE A 134 0.99 -4.88 -6.70
CA PHE A 134 1.87 -3.86 -6.12
C PHE A 134 2.58 -4.32 -4.83
N PHE A 135 1.98 -5.25 -4.07
CA PHE A 135 2.66 -5.83 -2.90
C PHE A 135 3.83 -6.76 -3.26
N SER A 136 3.85 -7.28 -4.50
CA SER A 136 4.86 -8.23 -4.98
C SER A 136 5.94 -7.56 -5.82
N SER A 137 5.66 -6.37 -6.35
CA SER A 137 6.60 -5.51 -7.07
C SER A 137 7.48 -4.69 -6.10
N ILE A 138 8.43 -3.94 -6.64
CA ILE A 138 9.34 -3.05 -5.89
C ILE A 138 8.60 -1.75 -5.56
N TYR A 139 7.57 -1.84 -4.72
CA TYR A 139 6.83 -0.69 -4.24
C TYR A 139 6.77 -0.66 -2.71
N SER A 140 6.46 0.51 -2.14
CA SER A 140 6.49 0.71 -0.69
C SER A 140 5.27 0.20 0.08
N GLU A 141 4.23 -0.31 -0.58
CA GLU A 141 2.98 -0.75 0.08
C GLU A 141 3.19 -1.97 0.99
N ALA A 142 4.00 -2.94 0.57
CA ALA A 142 4.32 -4.12 1.39
C ALA A 142 5.14 -3.79 2.66
N PRO A 143 6.28 -3.07 2.58
CA PRO A 143 7.01 -2.66 3.78
C PRO A 143 6.18 -1.73 4.67
N PHE A 144 5.39 -0.82 4.10
CA PHE A 144 4.44 -0.01 4.87
C PHE A 144 3.50 -0.87 5.70
N LEU A 145 2.81 -1.85 5.08
CA LEU A 145 1.87 -2.73 5.78
C LEU A 145 2.55 -3.54 6.88
N ALA A 146 3.75 -4.07 6.62
CA ALA A 146 4.52 -4.84 7.59
C ALA A 146 4.79 -4.01 8.86
N PHE A 147 5.30 -2.78 8.68
CA PHE A 147 5.58 -1.88 9.79
C PHE A 147 4.30 -1.41 10.51
N ALA A 148 3.25 -1.04 9.77
CA ALA A 148 1.99 -0.58 10.34
C ALA A 148 1.30 -1.69 11.18
N LEU A 149 1.18 -2.90 10.64
CA LEU A 149 0.57 -4.03 11.34
C LEU A 149 1.39 -4.48 12.54
N ALA A 150 2.72 -4.50 12.43
CA ALA A 150 3.59 -4.76 13.57
C ALA A 150 3.43 -3.68 14.65
N ALA A 151 3.34 -2.40 14.27
CA ALA A 151 3.12 -1.30 15.20
C ALA A 151 1.78 -1.43 15.94
N PHE A 152 0.68 -1.77 15.25
CA PHE A 152 -0.61 -2.09 15.87
C PHE A 152 -0.49 -3.27 16.85
N HIS A 153 0.23 -4.33 16.48
CA HIS A 153 0.45 -5.50 17.33
C HIS A 153 1.14 -5.16 18.66
N TYR A 154 2.17 -4.31 18.63
CA TYR A 154 2.86 -3.85 19.84
C TYR A 154 2.04 -2.80 20.61
N GLY A 155 1.36 -1.89 19.92
CA GLY A 155 0.49 -0.87 20.52
C GLY A 155 -0.67 -1.48 21.32
N ARG A 156 -1.32 -2.52 20.79
CA ARG A 156 -2.38 -3.26 21.51
C ARG A 156 -1.91 -3.92 22.82
N ARG A 157 -0.59 -4.15 22.94
CA ARG A 157 0.04 -4.73 24.13
C ARG A 157 0.63 -3.66 25.08
N GLY A 158 0.32 -2.38 24.85
CA GLY A 158 0.86 -1.24 25.60
C GLY A 158 2.37 -1.03 25.43
N LYS A 159 3.00 -1.68 24.44
CA LYS A 159 4.44 -1.56 24.16
C LYS A 159 4.68 -0.36 23.23
N TRP A 160 4.61 0.84 23.79
CA TRP A 160 4.61 2.09 23.02
C TRP A 160 5.92 2.43 22.31
N VAL A 161 7.08 2.05 22.86
CA VAL A 161 8.39 2.28 22.23
C VAL A 161 8.54 1.52 20.91
N PRO A 162 8.37 0.17 20.85
CA PRO A 162 8.41 -0.53 19.57
C PRO A 162 7.27 -0.13 18.63
N ALA A 163 6.08 0.19 19.15
CA ALA A 163 4.98 0.70 18.31
C ALA A 163 5.35 2.04 17.64
N ALA A 164 6.01 2.94 18.37
CA ALA A 164 6.49 4.21 17.84
C ALA A 164 7.60 4.04 16.81
N LEU A 165 8.58 3.17 17.07
CA LEU A 165 9.68 2.89 16.12
C LEU A 165 9.15 2.31 14.81
N LEU A 166 8.27 1.31 14.89
CA LEU A 166 7.65 0.71 13.70
C LEU A 166 6.70 1.69 13.00
N GLY A 167 5.95 2.49 13.74
CA GLY A 167 5.11 3.56 13.17
C GLY A 167 5.93 4.62 12.44
N ALA A 168 7.10 5.00 12.99
CA ALA A 168 8.05 5.91 12.34
C ALA A 168 8.63 5.28 11.06
N CYS A 169 8.98 4.00 11.08
CA CYS A 169 9.36 3.27 9.88
C CYS A 169 8.25 3.29 8.82
N ALA A 170 6.99 3.04 9.21
CA ALA A 170 5.85 3.13 8.30
C ALA A 170 5.72 4.55 7.71
N ALA A 171 5.82 5.60 8.53
CA ALA A 171 5.78 6.99 8.07
C ALA A 171 6.94 7.36 7.13
N LEU A 172 8.10 6.71 7.26
CA LEU A 172 9.24 6.86 6.36
C LEU A 172 9.16 5.97 5.10
N THR A 173 8.17 5.09 4.98
CA THR A 173 7.88 4.38 3.72
C THR A 173 6.83 5.09 2.87
N ARG A 174 5.86 5.78 3.52
CA ARG A 174 4.74 6.49 2.89
C ARG A 174 4.21 7.58 3.83
N ASN A 175 3.81 8.72 3.27
CA ASN A 175 3.18 9.84 3.98
C ASN A 175 2.01 9.42 4.90
N ILE A 176 1.23 8.44 4.46
CA ILE A 176 0.06 7.92 5.17
C ILE A 176 0.39 7.29 6.54
N GLY A 177 1.66 6.92 6.78
CA GLY A 177 2.09 6.37 8.07
C GLY A 177 1.99 7.37 9.21
N VAL A 178 1.96 8.67 8.92
CA VAL A 178 1.74 9.72 9.93
C VAL A 178 0.37 9.55 10.61
N VAL A 179 -0.62 8.99 9.90
CA VAL A 179 -1.95 8.71 10.46
C VAL A 179 -1.89 7.76 11.66
N LEU A 180 -0.88 6.87 11.72
CA LEU A 180 -0.70 5.95 12.86
C LEU A 180 -0.50 6.70 14.18
N PHE A 181 0.02 7.93 14.14
CA PHE A 181 0.13 8.78 15.33
C PHE A 181 -1.23 8.99 15.99
N PHE A 182 -2.25 9.40 15.21
CA PHE A 182 -3.60 9.64 15.73
C PHE A 182 -4.27 8.34 16.19
N ALA A 183 -4.08 7.25 15.43
CA ALA A 183 -4.61 5.94 15.81
C ALA A 183 -4.03 5.46 17.14
N PHE A 184 -2.72 5.60 17.35
CA PHE A 184 -2.05 5.14 18.57
C PHE A 184 -2.24 6.07 19.75
N LEU A 185 -2.35 7.39 19.54
CA LEU A 185 -2.77 8.31 20.59
C LEU A 185 -4.15 7.94 21.13
N TYR A 186 -5.12 7.67 20.24
CA TYR A 186 -6.44 7.22 20.65
C TYR A 186 -6.38 5.86 21.34
N MET A 187 -5.65 4.90 20.78
CA MET A 187 -5.48 3.58 21.39
C MET A 187 -4.93 3.68 22.81
N GLN A 188 -3.94 4.55 23.03
CA GLN A 188 -3.36 4.78 24.34
C GLN A 188 -4.35 5.43 25.29
N TYR A 189 -5.06 6.45 24.81
CA TYR A 189 -6.10 7.15 25.56
C TYR A 189 -7.17 6.17 26.04
N GLU A 190 -7.62 5.26 25.18
CA GLU A 190 -8.59 4.21 25.53
C GLU A 190 -8.02 3.19 26.53
N GLN A 191 -6.80 2.69 26.30
CA GLN A 191 -6.14 1.72 27.20
C GLN A 191 -5.88 2.26 28.61
N GLU A 192 -5.66 3.57 28.76
CA GLU A 192 -5.44 4.23 30.05
C GLU A 192 -6.74 4.77 30.68
N GLY A 193 -7.91 4.25 30.25
CA GLY A 193 -9.20 4.61 30.84
C GLY A 193 -9.66 6.02 30.48
N TYR A 194 -9.50 6.41 29.22
CA TYR A 194 -9.81 7.74 28.69
C TYR A 194 -9.00 8.86 29.36
N ARG A 195 -7.71 8.61 29.58
CA ARG A 195 -6.74 9.59 30.11
C ARG A 195 -5.42 9.50 29.35
N LEU A 196 -4.91 10.63 28.88
CA LEU A 196 -3.65 10.64 28.14
C LEU A 196 -2.45 10.54 29.11
N ASN A 197 -1.79 9.39 29.15
CA ASN A 197 -0.54 9.24 29.90
C ASN A 197 0.65 9.78 29.08
N ILE A 198 1.05 11.03 29.32
CA ILE A 198 2.07 11.73 28.52
C ILE A 198 3.38 10.93 28.42
N LYS A 199 3.83 10.27 29.49
CA LYS A 199 5.08 9.49 29.47
C LYS A 199 5.02 8.32 28.49
N LYS A 200 3.86 7.65 28.41
CA LYS A 200 3.61 6.55 27.47
C LYS A 200 3.32 7.03 26.04
N ALA A 201 2.74 8.23 25.90
CA ALA A 201 2.44 8.83 24.60
C ALA A 201 3.65 9.51 23.95
N LEU A 202 4.62 9.99 24.74
CA LEU A 202 5.79 10.72 24.24
C LEU A 202 6.56 9.97 23.14
N PRO A 203 6.82 8.65 23.23
CA PRO A 203 7.44 7.90 22.13
C PRO A 203 6.68 8.02 20.80
N LEU A 204 5.34 8.12 20.83
CA LEU A 204 4.52 8.19 19.61
C LEU A 204 4.81 9.45 18.78
N ALA A 205 5.34 10.52 19.39
CA ALA A 205 5.78 11.71 18.68
C ALA A 205 6.92 11.43 17.69
N LEU A 206 7.60 10.28 17.81
CA LEU A 206 8.58 9.81 16.83
C LEU A 206 7.95 9.58 15.45
N ILE A 207 6.66 9.23 15.38
CA ILE A 207 5.97 8.96 14.10
C ILE A 207 5.94 10.22 13.22
N PRO A 208 5.34 11.36 13.64
CA PRO A 208 5.43 12.59 12.87
C PRO A 208 6.86 13.16 12.87
N GLY A 209 7.63 12.97 13.94
CA GLY A 209 9.03 13.41 14.01
C GLY A 209 9.94 12.79 12.96
N ALA A 210 9.63 11.57 12.51
CA ALA A 210 10.39 10.90 11.45
C ALA A 210 10.35 11.67 10.12
N LEU A 211 9.28 12.44 9.85
CA LEU A 211 9.22 13.30 8.67
C LEU A 211 10.36 14.32 8.64
N LEU A 212 10.82 14.80 9.80
CA LEU A 212 11.93 15.75 9.86
C LEU A 212 13.21 15.13 9.30
N ILE A 213 13.42 13.82 9.50
CA ILE A 213 14.55 13.10 8.89
C ILE A 213 14.45 13.17 7.36
N PHE A 214 13.26 12.93 6.81
CA PHE A 214 13.07 13.01 5.37
C PHE A 214 13.23 14.43 4.82
N MET A 215 12.65 15.42 5.51
CA MET A 215 12.79 16.84 5.14
C MET A 215 14.26 17.28 5.12
N MET A 216 15.09 16.80 6.07
CA MET A 216 16.53 17.07 6.06
C MET A 216 17.24 16.41 4.87
N VAL A 217 16.89 15.16 4.53
CA VAL A 217 17.44 14.47 3.35
C VAL A 217 17.10 15.22 2.06
N LEU A 218 15.86 15.68 1.93
CA LEU A 218 15.42 16.46 0.78
C LEU A 218 16.10 17.82 0.74
N TRP A 219 16.18 18.53 1.88
CA TRP A 219 16.86 19.83 1.93
C TRP A 219 18.32 19.74 1.46
N GLN A 220 19.04 18.69 1.86
CA GLN A 220 20.40 18.46 1.41
C GLN A 220 20.49 18.12 -0.09
N SER A 221 19.49 17.41 -0.64
CA SER A 221 19.55 16.90 -2.02
C SER A 221 18.97 17.86 -3.06
N THR A 222 17.94 18.62 -2.70
CA THR A 222 17.15 19.46 -3.60
C THR A 222 17.20 20.94 -3.24
N GLY A 223 17.66 21.29 -2.04
CA GLY A 223 17.56 22.65 -1.50
C GLY A 223 16.18 23.01 -0.94
N ASP A 224 15.20 22.11 -1.02
CA ASP A 224 13.82 22.32 -0.57
C ASP A 224 13.37 21.21 0.41
N PRO A 225 13.16 21.51 1.71
CA PRO A 225 12.73 20.52 2.69
C PRO A 225 11.31 19.99 2.43
N LEU A 226 10.50 20.71 1.66
CA LEU A 226 9.12 20.35 1.31
C LEU A 226 9.00 19.86 -0.15
N ALA A 227 10.12 19.48 -0.78
CA ALA A 227 10.15 19.03 -2.17
C ALA A 227 9.16 17.88 -2.44
N PHE A 228 8.89 16.99 -1.47
CA PHE A 228 7.92 15.90 -1.62
C PHE A 228 6.48 16.37 -1.89
N ALA A 229 6.14 17.59 -1.49
CA ALA A 229 4.82 18.20 -1.74
C ALA A 229 4.87 19.16 -2.93
N HIS A 230 5.94 19.96 -3.05
CA HIS A 230 6.08 20.92 -4.15
C HIS A 230 6.28 20.24 -5.50
N SER A 231 7.06 19.15 -5.58
CA SER A 231 7.27 18.46 -6.85
C SER A 231 5.99 17.81 -7.38
N LEU A 232 5.12 17.33 -6.50
CA LEU A 232 3.80 16.81 -6.88
C LEU A 232 2.93 17.86 -7.60
N ASN A 233 3.13 19.15 -7.32
CA ASN A 233 2.42 20.27 -7.94
C ASN A 233 3.17 20.82 -9.18
N THR A 234 3.78 19.95 -9.97
CA THR A 234 4.45 20.34 -11.23
C THR A 234 3.83 19.61 -12.41
N GLU A 235 4.18 20.07 -13.62
CA GLU A 235 3.77 19.42 -14.86
C GLU A 235 4.15 17.93 -14.88
N TYR A 236 5.34 17.60 -14.39
CA TYR A 236 5.85 16.23 -14.35
C TYR A 236 4.92 15.27 -13.60
N TRP A 237 4.35 15.72 -12.48
CA TRP A 237 3.44 14.95 -11.63
C TRP A 237 1.96 15.33 -11.82
N GLY A 238 1.62 16.06 -12.89
CA GLY A 238 0.25 16.37 -13.26
C GLY A 238 -0.46 17.37 -12.34
N TYR A 239 0.29 18.28 -11.70
CA TYR A 239 -0.24 19.36 -10.85
C TYR A 239 -1.10 18.88 -9.69
N ARG A 240 -0.67 17.83 -8.99
CA ARG A 240 -1.43 17.26 -7.88
C ARG A 240 -1.63 18.27 -6.75
N HIS A 241 -2.85 18.35 -6.24
CA HIS A 241 -3.22 19.23 -5.13
C HIS A 241 -4.43 18.69 -4.34
N PHE A 242 -4.72 19.32 -3.19
CA PHE A 242 -5.89 18.98 -2.38
C PHE A 242 -7.16 19.68 -2.89
N ALA A 243 -8.27 18.96 -2.86
CA ALA A 243 -9.61 19.45 -3.16
C ALA A 243 -10.63 18.84 -2.18
N TYR A 244 -11.92 19.07 -2.42
CA TYR A 244 -12.96 18.44 -1.61
C TYR A 244 -12.97 16.90 -1.79
N PRO A 245 -13.36 16.12 -0.76
CA PRO A 245 -13.40 14.66 -0.84
C PRO A 245 -14.23 14.17 -2.04
N GLY A 246 -13.62 13.35 -2.89
CA GLY A 246 -14.25 12.76 -4.08
C GLY A 246 -14.09 13.56 -5.37
N ALA A 247 -13.52 14.78 -5.34
CA ALA A 247 -13.30 15.60 -6.52
C ALA A 247 -12.54 14.85 -7.64
N GLY A 248 -11.45 14.15 -7.28
CA GLY A 248 -10.66 13.39 -8.24
C GLY A 248 -11.43 12.22 -8.86
N GLN A 249 -12.41 11.66 -8.15
CA GLN A 249 -13.24 10.57 -8.68
C GLN A 249 -14.29 11.07 -9.68
N LEU A 250 -14.81 12.28 -9.46
CA LEU A 250 -15.67 12.95 -10.44
C LEU A 250 -14.88 13.26 -11.72
N LEU A 251 -13.64 13.74 -11.60
CA LEU A 251 -12.76 13.94 -12.75
C LEU A 251 -12.48 12.64 -13.50
N ASN A 252 -12.15 11.55 -12.79
CA ASN A 252 -11.97 10.23 -13.39
C ASN A 252 -13.22 9.76 -14.16
N LEU A 253 -14.42 10.03 -13.67
CA LEU A 253 -15.66 9.70 -14.39
C LEU A 253 -15.83 10.54 -15.66
N THR A 254 -15.44 11.81 -15.63
CA THR A 254 -15.39 12.67 -16.83
C THR A 254 -14.40 12.11 -17.85
N LEU A 255 -13.18 11.75 -17.45
CA LEU A 255 -12.18 11.14 -18.33
C LEU A 255 -12.69 9.82 -18.95
N PHE A 256 -13.41 9.01 -18.18
CA PHE A 256 -14.04 7.81 -18.71
C PHE A 256 -15.11 8.15 -19.77
N LEU A 257 -16.03 9.06 -19.46
CA LEU A 257 -17.18 9.39 -20.32
C LEU A 257 -16.78 10.12 -21.61
N TYR A 258 -15.79 11.01 -21.54
CA TYR A 258 -15.42 11.89 -22.65
C TYR A 258 -14.16 11.44 -23.41
N GLU A 259 -13.24 10.70 -22.76
CA GLU A 259 -11.97 10.27 -23.37
C GLU A 259 -11.82 8.75 -23.48
N ASN A 260 -12.84 7.98 -23.08
CA ASN A 260 -12.81 6.50 -23.07
C ASN A 260 -11.65 5.89 -22.25
N GLN A 261 -11.20 6.58 -21.19
CA GLN A 261 -10.18 6.07 -20.29
C GLN A 261 -10.78 5.02 -19.33
N TYR A 262 -10.88 3.76 -19.77
CA TYR A 262 -11.51 2.67 -19.00
C TYR A 262 -10.87 2.42 -17.63
N TYR A 263 -9.57 2.68 -17.47
CA TYR A 263 -8.89 2.52 -16.18
C TYR A 263 -9.36 3.57 -15.16
N ALA A 264 -9.79 4.76 -15.59
CA ALA A 264 -10.36 5.77 -14.70
C ALA A 264 -11.68 5.29 -14.05
N LEU A 265 -12.50 4.53 -14.79
CA LEU A 265 -13.69 3.88 -14.23
C LEU A 265 -13.32 2.83 -13.18
N PHE A 266 -12.27 2.03 -13.44
CA PHE A 266 -11.77 1.05 -12.47
C PHE A 266 -11.28 1.73 -11.19
N GLU A 267 -10.51 2.82 -11.30
CA GLU A 267 -10.06 3.59 -10.13
C GLU A 267 -11.24 4.14 -9.31
N SER A 268 -12.21 4.78 -9.96
CA SER A 268 -13.41 5.30 -9.30
C SER A 268 -14.24 4.19 -8.67
N GLY A 269 -14.41 3.05 -9.34
CA GLY A 269 -15.09 1.88 -8.80
C GLY A 269 -14.41 1.35 -7.54
N MET A 270 -13.07 1.29 -7.53
CA MET A 270 -12.28 0.86 -6.37
C MET A 270 -12.36 1.87 -5.22
N ALA A 271 -12.33 3.17 -5.50
CA ALA A 271 -12.50 4.21 -4.50
C ALA A 271 -13.91 4.15 -3.85
N LEU A 272 -14.97 3.97 -4.66
CA LEU A 272 -16.34 3.84 -4.16
C LEU A 272 -16.55 2.54 -3.36
N LEU A 273 -15.97 1.43 -3.82
CA LEU A 273 -15.95 0.18 -3.05
C LEU A 273 -15.30 0.40 -1.67
N PHE A 274 -14.17 1.10 -1.63
CA PHE A 274 -13.49 1.34 -0.36
C PHE A 274 -14.22 2.36 0.52
N LEU A 275 -14.85 3.38 -0.06
CA LEU A 275 -15.75 4.28 0.66
C LEU A 275 -16.90 3.50 1.32
N PHE A 276 -17.51 2.57 0.58
CA PHE A 276 -18.50 1.65 1.16
C PHE A 276 -17.90 0.86 2.33
N LEU A 277 -16.70 0.28 2.17
CA LEU A 277 -16.04 -0.45 3.26
C LEU A 277 -15.72 0.45 4.47
N VAL A 278 -15.31 1.70 4.28
CA VAL A 278 -15.10 2.68 5.35
C VAL A 278 -16.39 2.89 6.13
N ILE A 279 -17.50 3.17 5.45
CA ILE A 279 -18.81 3.39 6.07
C ILE A 279 -19.26 2.13 6.82
N ARG A 280 -19.17 0.96 6.19
CA ARG A 280 -19.56 -0.32 6.81
C ARG A 280 -18.67 -0.67 8.00
N SER A 281 -17.40 -0.27 8.00
CA SER A 281 -16.47 -0.60 9.09
C SER A 281 -16.94 -0.07 10.44
N PHE A 282 -17.67 1.04 10.51
CA PHE A 282 -18.27 1.55 11.76
C PHE A 282 -19.24 0.57 12.43
N GLN A 283 -19.80 -0.40 11.67
CA GLN A 283 -20.70 -1.43 12.19
C GLN A 283 -19.99 -2.74 12.58
N TYR A 284 -18.82 -3.02 11.99
CA TYR A 284 -18.14 -4.32 12.11
C TYR A 284 -16.83 -4.26 12.92
N ILE A 285 -16.14 -3.11 12.90
CA ILE A 285 -14.87 -2.91 13.58
C ILE A 285 -15.13 -2.20 14.91
N LYS A 286 -14.83 -2.90 16.01
CA LYS A 286 -14.98 -2.35 17.37
C LYS A 286 -13.81 -1.46 17.77
N ASP A 287 -12.60 -1.84 17.36
CA ASP A 287 -11.38 -1.09 17.63
C ASP A 287 -11.39 0.26 16.88
N ARG A 288 -11.56 1.34 17.64
CA ARG A 288 -11.65 2.70 17.09
C ARG A 288 -10.31 3.19 16.52
N SER A 289 -9.18 2.67 17.00
CA SER A 289 -7.87 3.03 16.44
C SER A 289 -7.72 2.53 15.00
N LEU A 290 -8.28 1.35 14.68
CA LEU A 290 -8.37 0.84 13.31
C LEU A 290 -9.28 1.72 12.43
N LEU A 291 -10.39 2.22 12.99
CA LEU A 291 -11.29 3.14 12.28
C LEU A 291 -10.62 4.48 11.99
N ILE A 292 -9.89 5.05 12.97
CA ILE A 292 -9.13 6.30 12.77
C ILE A 292 -8.11 6.12 11.64
N PHE A 293 -7.36 5.02 11.66
CA PHE A 293 -6.41 4.70 10.60
C PHE A 293 -7.10 4.55 9.24
N LEU A 294 -8.20 3.81 9.16
CA LEU A 294 -8.95 3.58 7.92
C LEU A 294 -9.54 4.89 7.37
N VAL A 295 -10.18 5.70 8.21
CA VAL A 295 -10.89 6.92 7.80
C VAL A 295 -9.91 7.99 7.36
N LEU A 296 -8.91 8.33 8.18
CA LEU A 296 -7.92 9.33 7.82
C LEU A 296 -7.05 8.84 6.66
N GLY A 297 -6.71 7.55 6.66
CA GLY A 297 -5.96 6.89 5.59
C GLY A 297 -6.67 6.93 4.24
N PHE A 298 -8.00 6.85 4.23
CA PHE A 298 -8.81 6.96 3.02
C PHE A 298 -9.07 8.42 2.63
N LEU A 299 -9.40 9.30 3.58
CA LEU A 299 -9.80 10.67 3.30
C LEU A 299 -8.68 11.51 2.68
N ILE A 300 -7.42 11.31 3.08
CA ILE A 300 -6.28 12.05 2.52
C ILE A 300 -6.18 11.89 0.99
N PRO A 301 -6.02 10.65 0.44
CA PRO A 301 -5.99 10.46 -1.00
C PRO A 301 -7.33 10.75 -1.65
N PHE A 302 -8.46 10.44 -1.00
CA PHE A 302 -9.79 10.74 -1.55
C PHE A 302 -10.06 12.26 -1.68
N SER A 303 -9.31 13.10 -0.98
CA SER A 303 -9.34 14.56 -1.07
C SER A 303 -8.23 15.13 -1.96
N SER A 304 -7.55 14.30 -2.76
CA SER A 304 -6.54 14.73 -3.72
C SER A 304 -7.09 14.72 -5.15
N VAL A 305 -6.60 15.63 -5.98
CA VAL A 305 -6.87 15.72 -7.42
C VAL A 305 -5.55 15.79 -8.17
N VAL A 306 -5.53 15.25 -9.39
CA VAL A 306 -4.46 15.39 -10.38
C VAL A 306 -5.14 15.87 -11.66
N ASP A 307 -4.64 16.95 -12.25
CA ASP A 307 -5.39 17.68 -13.29
C ASP A 307 -5.41 16.93 -14.62
N ASN A 308 -4.31 16.23 -14.93
CA ASN A 308 -4.06 15.71 -16.27
C ASN A 308 -4.12 14.18 -16.38
N VAL A 309 -4.14 13.46 -15.25
CA VAL A 309 -4.16 11.99 -15.22
C VAL A 309 -4.95 11.47 -14.02
N PRO A 310 -5.48 10.24 -14.07
CA PRO A 310 -6.09 9.61 -12.91
C PRO A 310 -5.14 9.50 -11.71
N LEU A 311 -5.71 9.65 -10.51
CA LEU A 311 -4.97 9.81 -9.25
C LEU A 311 -4.17 8.58 -8.83
N GLY A 312 -4.56 7.37 -9.27
CA GLY A 312 -4.01 6.11 -8.80
C GLY A 312 -4.61 5.64 -7.46
N MET A 313 -5.92 5.85 -7.27
CA MET A 313 -6.62 5.50 -6.03
C MET A 313 -6.41 4.06 -5.53
N PRO A 314 -6.43 3.03 -6.40
CA PRO A 314 -6.21 1.66 -5.97
C PRO A 314 -4.94 1.45 -5.14
N ARG A 315 -3.83 2.14 -5.45
CA ARG A 315 -2.58 2.03 -4.70
C ARG A 315 -2.62 2.65 -3.30
N TYR A 316 -3.45 3.67 -3.09
CA TYR A 316 -3.60 4.28 -1.77
C TYR A 316 -4.50 3.46 -0.85
N ILE A 317 -5.52 2.79 -1.41
CA ILE A 317 -6.47 2.01 -0.59
C ILE A 317 -5.96 0.62 -0.23
N ILE A 318 -5.04 0.02 -1.01
CA ILE A 318 -4.60 -1.36 -0.75
C ILE A 318 -3.91 -1.53 0.62
N ILE A 319 -3.29 -0.48 1.13
CA ILE A 319 -2.63 -0.51 2.44
C ILE A 319 -3.59 -0.34 3.63
N LEU A 320 -4.87 -0.05 3.38
CA LEU A 320 -5.85 0.22 4.42
C LEU A 320 -6.49 -1.09 4.91
N PHE A 321 -5.67 -1.90 5.58
CA PHE A 321 -6.02 -3.26 5.98
C PHE A 321 -7.34 -3.45 6.76
N PRO A 322 -7.86 -2.48 7.56
CA PRO A 322 -9.15 -2.65 8.21
C PRO A 322 -10.31 -2.85 7.21
N GLY A 323 -10.21 -2.29 6.00
CA GLY A 323 -11.19 -2.51 4.94
C GLY A 323 -11.34 -3.99 4.56
N TYR A 324 -10.24 -4.73 4.54
CA TYR A 324 -10.24 -6.18 4.27
C TYR A 324 -10.91 -6.99 5.39
N ILE A 325 -10.82 -6.52 6.64
CA ILE A 325 -11.50 -7.16 7.79
C ILE A 325 -13.00 -7.03 7.60
N THR A 326 -13.48 -5.81 7.34
CA THR A 326 -14.89 -5.53 7.07
C THR A 326 -15.41 -6.31 5.87
N LEU A 327 -14.64 -6.38 4.79
CA LEU A 327 -15.01 -7.16 3.61
C LEU A 327 -15.11 -8.65 3.94
N ALA A 328 -14.14 -9.22 4.67
CA ALA A 328 -14.20 -10.62 5.10
C ALA A 328 -15.46 -10.92 5.93
N LEU A 329 -15.79 -10.04 6.88
CA LEU A 329 -16.97 -10.18 7.74
C LEU A 329 -18.27 -10.10 6.93
N LEU A 330 -18.39 -9.15 6.00
CA LEU A 330 -19.56 -9.01 5.13
C LEU A 330 -19.75 -10.24 4.23
N LEU A 331 -18.68 -10.70 3.59
CA LEU A 331 -18.72 -11.84 2.69
C LEU A 331 -19.11 -13.14 3.41
N ARG A 332 -18.56 -13.37 4.60
CA ARG A 332 -18.88 -14.54 5.44
C ARG A 332 -20.30 -14.47 5.97
N LYS A 333 -20.73 -13.30 6.48
CA LYS A 333 -22.11 -13.10 6.96
C LYS A 333 -23.16 -13.39 5.90
N ASN A 334 -22.90 -12.97 4.66
CA ASN A 334 -23.83 -13.15 3.54
C ASN A 334 -23.59 -14.43 2.73
N GLN A 335 -22.67 -15.31 3.17
CA GLN A 335 -22.33 -16.58 2.49
C GLN A 335 -21.84 -16.45 1.03
N ILE A 336 -21.39 -15.26 0.61
CA ILE A 336 -20.90 -14.97 -0.75
C ILE A 336 -19.38 -15.00 -0.88
N TYR A 337 -18.67 -15.51 0.14
CA TYR A 337 -17.21 -15.56 0.16
C TYR A 337 -16.62 -16.33 -1.03
N GLN A 338 -17.18 -17.47 -1.40
CA GLN A 338 -16.68 -18.27 -2.52
C GLN A 338 -16.88 -17.57 -3.87
N SER A 339 -18.03 -16.94 -4.09
CA SER A 339 -18.30 -16.14 -5.28
C SER A 339 -17.31 -14.99 -5.40
N TYR A 340 -17.03 -14.30 -4.29
CA TYR A 340 -16.02 -13.24 -4.25
C TYR A 340 -14.62 -13.77 -4.57
N VAL A 341 -14.22 -14.92 -4.02
CA VAL A 341 -12.91 -15.54 -4.29
C VAL A 341 -12.73 -15.79 -5.79
N ILE A 342 -13.74 -16.32 -6.47
CA ILE A 342 -13.69 -16.56 -7.92
C ILE A 342 -13.56 -15.22 -8.67
N ILE A 343 -14.45 -14.27 -8.39
CA ILE A 343 -14.47 -12.96 -9.07
C ILE A 343 -13.14 -12.21 -8.86
N THR A 344 -12.67 -12.09 -7.61
CA THR A 344 -11.45 -11.34 -7.31
C THR A 344 -10.21 -12.00 -7.91
N THR A 345 -10.16 -13.34 -8.00
CA THR A 345 -9.03 -14.04 -8.63
C THR A 345 -8.99 -13.78 -10.13
N VAL A 346 -10.15 -13.76 -10.81
CA VAL A 346 -10.24 -13.40 -12.24
C VAL A 346 -9.82 -11.94 -12.45
N VAL A 347 -10.36 -11.01 -11.67
CA VAL A 347 -10.01 -9.59 -11.80
C VAL A 347 -8.52 -9.36 -11.50
N PHE A 348 -7.99 -9.97 -10.45
CA PHE A 348 -6.56 -9.94 -10.13
C PHE A 348 -5.71 -10.49 -11.27
N SER A 349 -6.15 -11.56 -11.94
CA SER A 349 -5.42 -12.12 -13.10
C SER A 349 -5.34 -11.15 -14.26
N VAL A 350 -6.46 -10.49 -14.58
CA VAL A 350 -6.50 -9.48 -15.65
C VAL A 350 -5.59 -8.30 -15.32
N VAL A 351 -5.70 -7.76 -14.10
CA VAL A 351 -4.87 -6.63 -13.65
C VAL A 351 -3.40 -7.01 -13.61
N CYS A 352 -3.06 -8.20 -13.12
CA CYS A 352 -1.68 -8.70 -13.10
C CYS A 352 -1.14 -8.89 -14.52
N ALA A 353 -1.92 -9.44 -15.45
CA ALA A 353 -1.51 -9.58 -16.85
C ALA A 353 -1.29 -8.22 -17.52
N MET A 354 -2.16 -7.24 -17.25
CA MET A 354 -1.98 -5.86 -17.72
C MET A 354 -0.70 -5.23 -17.15
N PHE A 355 -0.45 -5.39 -15.86
CA PHE A 355 0.78 -4.92 -15.21
C PHE A 355 2.03 -5.54 -15.84
N VAL A 356 2.06 -6.86 -16.00
CA VAL A 356 3.18 -7.62 -16.60
C VAL A 356 3.43 -7.23 -18.06
N ALA A 357 2.37 -6.86 -18.77
CA ALA A 357 2.47 -6.34 -20.13
C ALA A 357 2.88 -4.86 -20.20
N GLY A 358 3.11 -4.19 -19.07
CA GLY A 358 3.47 -2.77 -18.98
C GLY A 358 2.32 -1.81 -19.28
N ARG A 359 1.07 -2.24 -19.09
CA ARG A 359 -0.11 -1.38 -19.26
C ARG A 359 -0.46 -0.70 -17.94
N TRP A 360 -0.61 0.62 -17.95
CA TRP A 360 -0.97 1.39 -16.75
C TRP A 360 -2.26 0.86 -16.13
N ILE A 361 -2.25 0.59 -14.82
CA ILE A 361 -3.39 0.04 -14.08
C ILE A 361 -3.77 0.84 -12.83
N SER A 362 -2.90 1.69 -12.32
CA SER A 362 -3.13 2.63 -11.20
C SER A 362 -1.84 3.36 -10.83
#